data_AF-A0A1F3VMK8-F1
#
_entry.id   AF-A0A1F3VMK8-F1
#
_cell.length_a   1.000
_cell.length_b   1.000
_cell.length_c   1.000
_cell.angle_alpha   90.00
_cell.angle_beta   90.00
_cell.angle_gamma   90.00
#
_symmetry.space_group_name_H-M   'P 1'
#
loop_
_entity.id
_entity.type
_entity.pdbx_description
1 polymer ?
#
loop_
_entity_poly.entity_id
_entity_poly.type
_entity_poly.pdbx_seq_one_letter_code
_entity_poly.pdbx_strand_id
1 'polypeptide(L)'
;MQELQKNFKEKKSLYDRAQELRPQFSDNTKALEHFIKELELISKKFGICVSELIKKAEHQQNFDEDLMYALSLSRKIQVLKSL
;
A
#
# COMPACT_ATOMS: atom_id res chain seq x y z
N MET A 1 45.24 -5.69 -2.69
CA MET A 1 44.91 -5.01 -1.41
C MET A 1 43.89 -3.87 -1.59
N GLN A 2 44.00 -2.98 -2.58
CA GLN A 2 43.04 -1.87 -2.80
C GLN A 2 41.63 -2.33 -3.25
N GLU A 3 41.52 -3.37 -4.08
CA GLU A 3 40.22 -3.92 -4.53
C GLU A 3 39.35 -4.47 -3.38
N LEU A 4 39.97 -5.09 -2.38
CA LEU A 4 39.28 -5.60 -1.20
C LEU A 4 38.62 -4.46 -0.42
N GLN A 5 39.33 -3.36 -0.18
CA GLN A 5 38.79 -2.20 0.53
C GLN A 5 37.65 -1.51 -0.24
N LYS A 6 37.74 -1.49 -1.58
CA LYS A 6 36.68 -0.95 -2.45
C LYS A 6 35.40 -1.80 -2.37
N ASN A 7 35.53 -3.12 -2.45
CA ASN A 7 34.41 -4.06 -2.31
C ASN A 7 33.75 -4.00 -0.93
N PHE A 8 34.52 -3.81 0.14
CA PHE A 8 33.94 -3.62 1.49
C PHE A 8 33.16 -2.30 1.62
N LYS A 9 33.64 -1.21 1.02
CA LYS A 9 32.91 0.07 0.98
C LYS A 9 31.61 -0.03 0.19
N GLU A 10 31.63 -0.68 -0.97
CA GLU A 10 30.43 -0.87 -1.80
C GLU A 10 29.39 -1.77 -1.10
N LYS A 11 29.82 -2.90 -0.51
CA LYS A 11 28.92 -3.76 0.26
C LYS A 11 28.33 -3.07 1.50
N LYS A 12 29.12 -2.25 2.19
CA LYS A 12 28.64 -1.46 3.33
C LYS A 12 27.63 -0.40 2.88
N SER A 13 27.90 0.32 1.80
CA SER A 13 26.96 1.30 1.22
C SER A 13 25.64 0.66 0.77
N LEU A 14 25.69 -0.53 0.17
CA LEU A 14 24.48 -1.27 -0.21
C LEU A 14 23.69 -1.77 1.02
N TYR A 15 24.39 -2.19 2.08
CA TYR A 15 23.78 -2.62 3.34
C TYR A 15 23.11 -1.44 4.07
N ASP A 16 23.79 -0.29 4.14
CA ASP A 16 23.27 0.93 4.75
C ASP A 16 22.03 1.42 3.97
N ARG A 17 22.08 1.42 2.63
CA ARG A 17 20.94 1.77 1.77
C ARG A 17 19.77 0.78 1.92
N ALA A 18 20.05 -0.51 2.09
CA ALA A 18 19.01 -1.51 2.39
C ALA A 18 18.41 -1.32 3.80
N GLN A 19 19.20 -0.88 4.78
CA GLN A 19 18.72 -0.54 6.13
C GLN A 19 17.86 0.72 6.14
N GLU A 20 18.20 1.73 5.34
CA GLU A 20 17.41 2.97 5.20
C GLU A 20 16.06 2.71 4.49
N LEU A 21 16.00 1.76 3.56
CA LEU A 21 14.79 1.40 2.84
C LEU A 21 13.85 0.45 3.62
N ARG A 22 14.38 -0.38 4.52
CA ARG A 22 13.57 -1.30 5.36
C ARG A 22 12.43 -0.62 6.13
N PRO A 23 12.62 0.54 6.81
CA PRO A 23 11.52 1.21 7.49
C PRO A 23 10.43 1.67 6.52
N GLN A 24 10.79 2.26 5.38
CA GLN A 24 9.81 2.73 4.38
C GLN A 24 8.96 1.60 3.79
N PHE A 25 9.57 0.45 3.46
CA PHE A 25 8.82 -0.71 2.99
C PHE A 25 7.97 -1.36 4.10
N SER A 26 8.44 -1.38 5.35
CA SER A 26 7.65 -1.80 6.52
C SER A 26 6.38 -0.96 6.66
N ASP A 27 6.51 0.35 6.53
CA ASP A 27 5.42 1.29 6.78
C ASP A 27 4.40 1.29 5.64
N ASN A 28 4.87 1.18 4.39
CA ASN A 28 3.99 1.02 3.23
C ASN A 28 3.24 -0.32 3.25
N THR A 29 3.88 -1.41 3.70
CA THR A 29 3.23 -2.72 3.84
C THR A 29 2.14 -2.67 4.91
N LYS A 30 2.41 -2.07 6.07
CA LYS A 30 1.41 -1.90 7.14
C LYS A 30 0.26 -1.00 6.71
N ALA A 31 0.55 0.09 6.00
CA ALA A 31 -0.48 0.98 5.45
C ALA A 31 -1.37 0.25 4.43
N LEU A 32 -0.76 -0.55 3.54
CA LEU A 32 -1.46 -1.38 2.58
C LEU A 32 -2.39 -2.39 3.27
N GLU A 33 -1.89 -3.12 4.26
CA GLU A 33 -2.68 -4.07 5.05
C GLU A 33 -3.85 -3.38 5.77
N HIS A 34 -3.60 -2.21 6.36
CA HIS A 34 -4.63 -1.41 7.01
C HIS A 34 -5.74 -1.01 6.01
N PHE A 35 -5.37 -0.47 4.85
CA PHE A 35 -6.35 -0.07 3.83
C PHE A 35 -7.15 -1.24 3.27
N ILE A 36 -6.52 -2.41 3.10
CA ILE A 36 -7.22 -3.62 2.68
C ILE A 36 -8.24 -4.05 3.75
N LYS A 37 -7.87 -4.07 5.03
CA LYS A 37 -8.78 -4.41 6.13
C LYS A 37 -9.98 -3.47 6.21
N GLU A 38 -9.75 -2.17 6.05
CA GLU A 38 -10.83 -1.17 6.01
C GLU A 38 -11.80 -1.42 4.84
N LEU A 39 -11.29 -1.73 3.65
CA LEU A 39 -12.13 -2.10 2.51
C LEU A 39 -12.94 -3.37 2.76
N GLU A 40 -12.34 -4.37 3.41
CA GLU A 40 -13.04 -5.60 3.79
C GLU A 40 -14.17 -5.34 4.81
N LEU A 41 -13.96 -4.42 5.75
CA LEU A 41 -14.99 -4.04 6.72
C LEU A 41 -16.19 -3.37 6.04
N ILE A 42 -15.93 -2.45 5.11
CA ILE A 42 -17.00 -1.80 4.32
C ILE A 42 -17.70 -2.85 3.44
N SER A 43 -16.93 -3.71 2.77
CA SER A 43 -17.46 -4.82 1.97
C SER A 43 -18.40 -5.72 2.78
N LYS A 44 -18.04 -6.06 4.03
CA LYS A 44 -18.91 -6.79 4.95
C LYS A 44 -20.16 -6.02 5.34
N LYS A 45 -20.06 -4.71 5.60
CA LYS A 45 -21.19 -3.83 5.92
C LYS A 45 -22.22 -3.81 4.79
N PHE A 46 -21.77 -3.82 3.53
CA PHE A 46 -22.64 -3.84 2.35
C PHE A 46 -23.09 -5.24 1.92
N GLY A 47 -22.50 -6.30 2.49
CA GLY A 47 -22.81 -7.68 2.11
C GLY A 47 -22.38 -8.06 0.68
N ILE A 48 -21.41 -7.35 0.11
CA ILE A 48 -20.90 -7.56 -1.26
C ILE A 48 -19.38 -7.72 -1.23
N CYS A 49 -18.78 -8.34 -2.24
CA CYS A 49 -17.32 -8.48 -2.28
C CYS A 49 -16.64 -7.13 -2.58
N VAL A 50 -15.36 -6.99 -2.22
CA VAL A 50 -14.59 -5.75 -2.44
C VAL A 50 -14.61 -5.30 -3.91
N SER A 51 -14.52 -6.23 -4.87
CA SER A 51 -14.54 -5.87 -6.29
C SER A 51 -15.86 -5.26 -6.75
N GLU A 52 -16.98 -5.74 -6.20
CA GLU A 52 -18.32 -5.19 -6.44
C GLU A 52 -18.53 -3.87 -5.70
N LEU A 53 -17.98 -3.74 -4.49
CA LEU A 53 -17.99 -2.50 -3.72
C LEU A 53 -17.33 -1.36 -4.52
N ILE A 54 -16.15 -1.60 -5.10
CA ILE A 54 -15.45 -0.60 -5.91
C ILE A 54 -16.28 -0.24 -7.14
N LYS A 55 -16.81 -1.22 -7.89
CA LYS A 55 -17.68 -0.95 -9.04
C LYS A 55 -18.91 -0.13 -8.63
N LYS A 56 -19.55 -0.48 -7.51
CA LYS A 56 -20.73 0.23 -7.00
C LYS A 56 -20.38 1.68 -6.65
N ALA A 57 -19.25 1.89 -6.00
CA ALA A 57 -18.78 3.22 -5.63
C ALA A 57 -18.40 4.08 -6.85
N GLU A 58 -17.76 3.50 -7.88
CA GLU A 58 -17.41 4.19 -9.13
C GLU A 58 -18.61 4.74 -9.90
N HIS A 59 -19.75 4.05 -9.84
CA HIS A 59 -20.97 4.42 -10.58
C HIS A 59 -22.00 5.14 -9.71
N GLN A 60 -21.62 5.54 -8.50
CA GLN A 60 -22.56 6.15 -7.59
C GLN A 60 -22.92 7.58 -8.00
N GLN A 61 -24.22 7.86 -8.15
CA GLN A 61 -24.74 9.19 -8.50
C GLN A 61 -25.13 10.03 -7.28
N ASN A 62 -25.33 9.39 -6.13
CA ASN A 62 -25.67 10.04 -4.86
C ASN A 62 -24.44 10.04 -3.94
N PHE A 63 -24.46 10.87 -2.89
CA PHE A 63 -23.43 10.84 -1.87
C PHE A 63 -23.68 9.72 -0.86
N ASP A 64 -22.73 8.79 -0.74
CA ASP A 64 -22.64 7.81 0.35
C ASP A 64 -21.20 7.82 0.86
N GLU A 65 -21.06 8.10 2.15
CA GLU A 65 -19.76 8.28 2.79
C GLU A 65 -18.89 7.01 2.72
N ASP A 66 -19.49 5.84 2.92
CA ASP A 66 -18.76 4.57 2.90
C ASP A 66 -18.25 4.24 1.51
N LEU A 67 -19.05 4.50 0.48
CA LEU A 67 -18.67 4.27 -0.92
C LEU A 67 -17.59 5.26 -1.37
N MET A 68 -17.69 6.54 -0.98
CA MET A 68 -16.65 7.53 -1.23
C MET A 68 -15.34 7.17 -0.52
N TYR A 69 -15.42 6.66 0.71
CA TYR A 69 -14.27 6.16 1.45
C TYR A 69 -13.66 4.92 0.79
N ALA A 70 -14.47 3.97 0.32
CA ALA A 70 -14.01 2.78 -0.40
C ALA A 70 -13.23 3.15 -1.68
N LEU A 71 -13.72 4.12 -2.46
CA LEU A 71 -12.99 4.65 -3.62
C LEU A 71 -11.64 5.27 -3.24
N SER A 72 -11.61 6.04 -2.16
CA SER A 72 -10.38 6.65 -1.64
C SER A 72 -9.36 5.58 -1.24
N LEU A 73 -9.78 4.54 -0.52
CA LEU A 73 -8.93 3.41 -0.13
C LEU A 73 -8.39 2.66 -1.34
N SER A 74 -9.24 2.37 -2.34
CA SER A 74 -8.84 1.71 -3.59
C SER A 74 -7.71 2.47 -4.29
N ARG A 75 -7.84 3.79 -4.43
CA ARG A 75 -6.80 4.64 -5.03
C ARG A 75 -5.51 4.63 -4.23
N LYS A 76 -5.58 4.73 -2.90
CA LYS A 76 -4.40 4.65 -2.02
C LYS A 76 -3.66 3.32 -2.15
N ILE A 77 -4.40 2.21 -2.24
CA ILE A 77 -3.84 0.88 -2.46
C ILE A 77 -3.14 0.80 -3.82
N GLN A 78 -3.74 1.33 -4.88
CA GLN A 78 -3.11 1.36 -6.21
C GLN A 78 -1.80 2.15 -6.22
N VAL A 79 -1.76 3.31 -5.55
CA VAL A 79 -0.54 4.11 -5.40
C VAL A 79 0.52 3.32 -4.65
N LEU A 80 0.19 2.72 -3.50
CA LEU A 80 1.13 1.94 -2.70
C LEU A 80 1.65 0.69 -3.41
N LYS A 81 0.83 0.04 -4.25
CA LYS A 81 1.24 -1.12 -5.06
C LYS A 81 2.15 -0.76 -6.25
N SER A 82 2.21 0.52 -6.62
CA SER A 82 3.00 1.01 -7.75
C SER A 82 4.38 1.57 -7.34
N LEU A 83 4.67 1.58 -6.03
CA LEU A 83 5.96 1.97 -5.43
C LEU A 83 6.86 0.74 -5.24
#